data_AF-A0A2T5B1L7-F1
#
_entry.id   AF-A0A2T5B1L7-F1
#
_cell.length_a   1.000
_cell.length_b   1.000
_cell.length_c   1.000
_cell.angle_alpha   90.00
_cell.angle_beta   90.00
_cell.angle_gamma   90.00
#
_symmetry.space_group_name_H-M   'P 1'
#
loop_
_entity.id
_entity.type
_entity.pdbx_description
1 polymer ?
#
loop_
_entity_poly.entity_id
_entity_poly.type
_entity_poly.pdbx_seq_one_letter_code
_entity_poly.pdbx_strand_id
1 'polypeptide(L)'
;MERAFDSDLDWLLSNARELAMDEAFFATNLNAHLANALSRIEPSPACRRLADQVETLGRELLHAHEGWMFREDNIGEEVALRAFSDSVEALRAEMHKCKPSAIARALGIE
;
A
#
# COMPACT_ATOMS: atom_id res chain seq x y z
N MET A 1 9.61 -16.92 1.95
CA MET A 1 8.28 -17.48 2.21
C MET A 1 7.33 -16.32 2.04
N GLU A 2 6.50 -16.37 1.00
CA GLU A 2 5.51 -15.35 0.69
C GLU A 2 4.36 -15.48 1.70
N ARG A 3 4.01 -14.39 2.37
CA ARG A 3 2.94 -14.35 3.36
C ARG A 3 1.66 -13.87 2.70
N ALA A 4 0.49 -14.25 3.21
CA ALA A 4 -0.77 -13.90 2.57
C ALA A 4 -1.02 -12.39 2.40
N PHE A 5 -0.46 -11.54 3.28
CA PHE A 5 -0.57 -10.09 3.13
C PHE A 5 0.31 -9.54 2.00
N ASP A 6 1.32 -10.27 1.52
CA ASP A 6 2.21 -9.78 0.47
C ASP A 6 1.43 -9.52 -0.82
N SER A 7 0.43 -10.35 -1.12
CA SER A 7 -0.46 -10.17 -2.28
C SER A 7 -1.24 -8.85 -2.27
N ASP A 8 -1.70 -8.40 -1.09
CA ASP A 8 -2.38 -7.11 -0.95
C ASP A 8 -1.39 -5.94 -1.14
N LEU A 9 -0.15 -6.07 -0.66
CA LEU A 9 0.89 -5.04 -0.83
C LEU A 9 1.42 -4.99 -2.28
N ASP A 10 1.55 -6.14 -2.93
CA ASP A 10 1.92 -6.25 -4.34
C ASP A 10 0.86 -5.62 -5.25
N TRP A 11 -0.41 -5.82 -4.91
CA TRP A 11 -1.51 -5.14 -5.60
C TRP A 11 -1.37 -3.62 -5.52
N LEU A 12 -1.07 -3.08 -4.33
CA LEU A 12 -0.87 -1.64 -4.14
C LEU A 12 0.28 -1.09 -4.99
N LEU A 13 1.42 -1.79 -5.00
CA LEU A 13 2.59 -1.39 -5.79
C LEU A 13 2.33 -1.47 -7.30
N SER A 14 1.61 -2.49 -7.76
CA SER A 14 1.28 -2.65 -9.18
C SER A 14 0.33 -1.55 -9.65
N ASN A 15 -0.76 -1.31 -8.91
CA ASN A 15 -1.77 -0.33 -9.31
C ASN A 15 -1.25 1.11 -9.20
N ALA A 16 -0.39 1.40 -8.23
CA ALA A 16 0.26 2.72 -8.14
C ALA A 16 1.12 3.04 -9.37
N ARG A 17 1.69 2.03 -10.05
CA ARG A 17 2.45 2.23 -11.30
C ARG A 17 1.55 2.38 -12.53
N GLU A 18 0.31 1.91 -12.45
CA GLU A 18 -0.68 1.90 -13.53
C GLU A 18 -1.80 2.94 -13.30
N LEU A 19 -1.56 3.92 -12.42
CA LEU A 19 -2.54 4.92 -11.98
C LEU A 19 -3.22 5.69 -13.12
N ALA A 20 -2.51 5.91 -14.22
CA ALA A 20 -3.03 6.55 -15.44
C ALA A 20 -4.24 5.85 -16.05
N MET A 21 -4.48 4.58 -15.73
CA MET A 21 -5.60 3.81 -16.26
C MET A 21 -6.78 3.71 -15.30
N ASP A 22 -6.59 3.86 -13.99
CA ASP A 22 -7.66 3.54 -13.03
C ASP A 22 -7.54 4.23 -11.66
N GLU A 23 -7.47 5.56 -11.67
CA GLU A 23 -7.40 6.40 -10.47
C GLU A 23 -8.53 6.11 -9.46
N ALA A 24 -9.78 6.05 -9.93
CA ALA A 24 -10.95 5.83 -9.09
C ALA A 24 -10.91 4.45 -8.41
N PHE A 25 -10.41 3.43 -9.12
CA PHE A 25 -10.23 2.10 -8.57
C PHE A 25 -9.10 2.05 -7.57
N PHE A 26 -7.96 2.70 -7.84
CA PHE A 26 -6.88 2.79 -6.86
C PHE A 26 -7.34 3.48 -5.57
N ALA A 27 -8.02 4.63 -5.67
CA ALA A 27 -8.56 5.36 -4.53
C ALA A 27 -9.54 4.53 -3.69
N THR A 28 -10.41 3.76 -4.37
CA THR A 28 -11.40 2.91 -3.69
C THR A 28 -10.75 1.73 -2.95
N ASN A 29 -9.70 1.15 -3.53
CA ASN A 29 -9.14 -0.11 -3.05
C ASN A 29 -7.91 0.05 -2.15
N LEU A 30 -7.26 1.22 -2.11
CA LEU A 30 -6.09 1.50 -1.25
C LEU A 30 -6.35 1.07 0.21
N ASN A 31 -7.43 1.58 0.79
CA ASN A 31 -7.78 1.29 2.19
C ASN A 31 -8.24 -0.16 2.40
N ALA A 32 -8.87 -0.77 1.39
CA ALA A 32 -9.31 -2.15 1.45
C ALA A 32 -8.13 -3.12 1.49
N HIS A 33 -7.13 -2.93 0.63
CA HIS A 33 -5.92 -3.77 0.62
C HIS A 33 -5.07 -3.55 1.87
N LEU A 34 -4.93 -2.31 2.37
CA LEU A 34 -4.28 -2.05 3.65
C LEU A 34 -5.01 -2.75 4.82
N ALA A 35 -6.34 -2.66 4.87
CA ALA A 35 -7.13 -3.31 5.92
C ALA A 35 -7.02 -4.84 5.85
N ASN A 36 -7.09 -5.41 4.64
CA ASN A 36 -6.93 -6.84 4.40
C ASN A 36 -5.55 -7.31 4.87
N ALA A 37 -4.48 -6.63 4.45
CA ALA A 37 -3.11 -6.92 4.84
C ALA A 37 -2.95 -6.91 6.37
N LEU A 38 -3.43 -5.84 7.05
CA LEU A 38 -3.37 -5.71 8.50
C LEU A 38 -4.19 -6.79 9.23
N SER A 39 -5.31 -7.24 8.66
CA SER A 39 -6.15 -8.29 9.26
C SER A 39 -5.48 -9.66 9.33
N ARG A 40 -4.45 -9.90 8.49
CA ARG A 40 -3.69 -11.16 8.47
C ARG A 40 -2.67 -11.28 9.59
N ILE A 41 -2.36 -10.18 10.28
CA ILE A 41 -1.32 -10.14 11.33
C ILE A 41 -1.87 -9.58 12.65
N GLU A 42 -1.09 -9.68 13.71
CA GLU A 42 -1.24 -8.88 14.92
C GLU A 42 -0.39 -7.61 14.78
N PRO A 43 -0.95 -6.48 14.31
CA PRO A 43 -0.13 -5.33 13.90
C PRO A 43 0.46 -4.59 15.11
N SER A 44 1.78 -4.38 15.06
CA SER A 44 2.50 -3.55 16.01
C SER A 44 2.09 -2.07 15.88
N PRO A 45 2.39 -1.21 16.88
CA PRO A 45 2.22 0.23 16.73
C PRO A 45 3.00 0.83 15.55
N ALA A 46 4.15 0.23 15.19
CA ALA A 46 4.93 0.66 14.03
C ALA A 46 4.23 0.30 12.72
N CYS A 47 3.67 -0.92 12.59
CA CYS A 47 2.84 -1.31 11.44
C CYS A 47 1.69 -0.34 11.21
N ARG A 48 0.96 0.03 12.28
CA ARG A 48 -0.18 0.95 12.18
C ARG A 48 0.24 2.32 11.65
N ARG A 49 1.30 2.90 12.22
CA ARG A 49 1.84 4.19 11.75
C ARG A 49 2.29 4.13 10.28
N LEU A 50 2.95 3.03 9.89
CA LEU A 50 3.39 2.85 8.50
C LEU A 50 2.20 2.68 7.56
N ALA A 51 1.13 2.00 7.97
CA ALA A 51 -0.09 1.89 7.19
C ALA A 51 -0.78 3.25 7.00
N ASP A 52 -0.89 4.06 8.06
CA ASP A 52 -1.42 5.42 7.98
C ASP A 52 -0.56 6.30 7.03
N GLN A 53 0.76 6.10 7.05
CA GLN A 53 1.69 6.77 6.14
C GLN A 53 1.50 6.33 4.69
N VAL A 54 1.31 5.03 4.43
CA VAL A 54 1.01 4.51 3.09
C VAL A 54 -0.32 5.09 2.58
N GLU A 55 -1.36 5.15 3.41
CA GLU A 55 -2.64 5.78 3.04
C GLU A 55 -2.44 7.26 2.68
N THR A 56 -1.69 8.00 3.50
CA THR A 56 -1.40 9.43 3.25
C THR A 56 -0.66 9.63 1.94
N LEU A 57 0.43 8.88 1.72
CA LEU A 57 1.23 8.96 0.49
C LEU A 57 0.45 8.47 -0.74
N GLY A 58 -0.46 7.50 -0.58
CA GLY A 58 -1.33 7.05 -1.67
C GLY A 58 -2.30 8.15 -2.11
N ARG A 59 -2.83 8.94 -1.18
CA ARG A 59 -3.65 10.13 -1.49
C ARG A 59 -2.81 11.26 -2.11
N GLU A 60 -1.59 11.48 -1.63
CA GLU A 60 -0.67 12.45 -2.25
C GLU A 60 -0.29 12.04 -3.68
N LEU A 61 -0.09 10.75 -3.94
CA LEU A 61 0.15 10.22 -5.27
C LEU A 61 -1.06 10.42 -6.20
N LEU A 62 -2.28 10.20 -5.71
CA LEU A 62 -3.51 10.53 -6.44
C LEU A 62 -3.58 12.02 -6.80
N HIS A 63 -3.35 12.90 -5.82
CA HIS A 63 -3.36 14.35 -6.06
C HIS A 63 -2.22 14.82 -6.96
N ALA A 64 -1.06 14.17 -6.88
CA ALA A 64 -0.02 14.35 -7.87
C ALA A 64 -0.64 14.01 -9.22
N HIS A 65 -1.06 12.77 -9.46
CA HIS A 65 -1.62 12.34 -10.75
C HIS A 65 -2.73 13.27 -11.34
N GLU A 66 -3.69 13.76 -10.53
CA GLU A 66 -4.74 14.69 -10.99
C GLU A 66 -4.17 16.01 -11.56
N GLY A 67 -3.09 16.53 -10.97
CA GLY A 67 -2.45 17.79 -11.39
C GLY A 67 -1.65 17.69 -12.69
N TRP A 68 -1.51 16.48 -13.25
CA TRP A 68 -0.52 16.14 -14.27
C TRP A 68 -1.06 16.04 -15.68
N MET A 69 -2.38 15.92 -15.83
CA MET A 69 -3.05 15.92 -17.13
C MET A 69 -2.72 17.15 -18.01
N PHE A 70 -2.01 18.15 -17.47
CA PHE A 70 -1.70 19.43 -18.09
C PHE A 70 -0.20 19.83 -18.10
N ARG A 71 0.75 18.96 -17.72
CA ARG A 71 2.21 19.28 -17.69
C ARG A 71 3.08 18.19 -18.34
N GLU A 72 4.13 18.60 -19.08
CA GLU A 72 5.01 17.68 -19.82
C GLU A 72 6.11 16.99 -18.97
N ASP A 73 6.42 17.48 -17.77
CA ASP A 73 7.58 17.03 -16.99
C ASP A 73 7.20 16.16 -15.78
N ASN A 74 7.22 14.81 -15.90
CA ASN A 74 6.82 13.74 -14.93
C ASN A 74 7.46 13.66 -13.52
N ILE A 75 8.22 14.68 -13.11
CA ILE A 75 9.07 14.64 -11.91
C ILE A 75 8.32 14.46 -10.58
N GLY A 76 7.23 15.21 -10.34
CA GLY A 76 6.52 15.15 -9.05
C GLY A 76 5.69 13.88 -8.85
N GLU A 77 5.15 13.29 -9.92
CA GLU A 77 4.50 11.98 -9.90
C GLU A 77 5.52 10.89 -9.62
N GLU A 78 6.69 10.93 -10.28
CA GLU A 78 7.78 10.00 -10.00
C GLU A 78 8.26 10.08 -8.54
N VAL A 79 8.37 11.29 -7.98
CA VAL A 79 8.72 11.50 -6.58
C VAL A 79 7.65 10.94 -5.65
N ALA A 80 6.37 11.21 -5.92
CA ALA A 80 5.26 10.70 -5.11
C ALA A 80 5.15 9.16 -5.18
N LEU A 81 5.30 8.59 -6.37
CA LEU A 81 5.27 7.14 -6.61
C LEU A 81 6.40 6.45 -5.88
N ARG A 82 7.61 7.04 -5.90
CA ARG A 82 8.75 6.52 -5.17
C ARG A 82 8.51 6.57 -3.66
N ALA A 83 8.05 7.71 -3.13
CA ALA A 83 7.76 7.85 -1.71
C ALA A 83 6.70 6.83 -1.24
N PHE A 84 5.61 6.67 -2.01
CA PHE A 84 4.58 5.66 -1.77
C PHE A 84 5.17 4.24 -1.77
N SER A 85 5.92 3.88 -2.82
CA SER A 85 6.52 2.55 -2.96
C SER A 85 7.48 2.22 -1.82
N ASP A 86 8.37 3.17 -1.47
CA ASP A 86 9.30 3.02 -0.36
C ASP A 86 8.57 2.82 0.98
N SER A 87 7.44 3.51 1.19
CA SER A 87 6.61 3.33 2.39
C SER A 87 5.88 1.98 2.42
N VAL A 88 5.42 1.46 1.27
CA VAL A 88 4.82 0.12 1.19
C VAL A 88 5.85 -0.96 1.51
N GLU A 89 7.08 -0.82 1.01
CA GLU A 89 8.18 -1.74 1.33
C GLU A 89 8.58 -1.68 2.82
N ALA A 90 8.60 -0.48 3.40
CA ALA A 90 8.83 -0.31 4.83
C ALA A 90 7.72 -0.98 5.67
N LEU A 91 6.46 -0.83 5.26
CA LEU A 91 5.32 -1.52 5.87
C LEU A 91 5.49 -3.04 5.74
N ARG A 92 5.79 -3.57 4.55
CA ARG A 92 6.04 -5.01 4.33
C ARG A 92 7.10 -5.55 5.29
N ALA A 93 8.23 -4.86 5.38
CA ALA A 93 9.33 -5.26 6.26
C ALA A 93 8.93 -5.30 7.74
N GLU A 94 8.07 -4.38 8.19
CA GLU A 94 7.55 -4.38 9.56
C GLU A 94 6.48 -5.47 9.78
N MET A 95 5.61 -5.72 8.79
CA MET A 95 4.59 -6.76 8.83
C MET A 95 5.19 -8.17 8.91
N HIS A 96 6.33 -8.43 8.26
CA HIS A 96 7.03 -9.72 8.40
C HIS A 96 7.52 -10.01 9.82
N LYS A 97 7.71 -8.98 10.66
CA LYS A 97 8.06 -9.15 12.08
C LYS A 97 6.84 -9.49 12.95
N CYS A 98 5.63 -9.29 12.43
CA CYS A 98 4.39 -9.50 13.16
C CYS A 98 3.93 -10.96 13.11
N LYS A 99 3.34 -11.41 14.22
CA LYS A 99 2.71 -12.73 14.30
C LYS A 99 1.45 -12.79 13.43
N PRO A 100 1.08 -13.96 12.89
CA PRO A 100 -0.20 -14.13 12.23
C PRO A 100 -1.37 -13.84 13.18
N SER A 101 -2.44 -13.21 12.67
CA SER A 101 -3.64 -12.93 13.45
C SER A 101 -4.37 -14.21 13.87
N ALA A 102 -5.31 -14.10 14.82
CA ALA A 102 -6.17 -15.22 15.17
C ALA A 102 -6.99 -15.72 13.96
N ILE A 103 -7.41 -14.81 13.08
CA ILE A 103 -8.13 -15.12 11.84
C ILE A 103 -7.21 -15.86 10.87
N ALA A 104 -5.98 -15.38 10.66
CA ALA A 104 -5.02 -16.04 9.78
C ALA A 104 -4.68 -17.46 10.28
N ARG A 105 -4.46 -17.63 11.59
CA ARG A 105 -4.23 -18.93 12.21
C ARG A 105 -5.41 -19.89 12.02
N ALA A 106 -6.64 -19.41 12.19
CA ALA A 106 -7.84 -20.22 12.00
C ALA A 106 -8.03 -20.68 10.54
N LEU A 107 -7.49 -19.93 9.58
CA LEU A 107 -7.52 -20.24 8.15
C LEU A 107 -6.31 -21.06 7.68
N GLY A 108 -5.38 -21.42 8.56
CA GLY A 108 -4.15 -22.12 8.19
C GLY A 108 -3.18 -21.28 7.36
N ILE A 109 -3.27 -19.95 7.48
CA ILE A 109 -2.43 -18.99 6.78
C ILE A 109 -1.21 -18.65 7.66
N GLU A 110 -0.01 -18.87 7.15
CA GLU A 110 1.28 -18.54 7.80
C GLU A 110 1.76 -17.10 7.49
#